data_AF-A0A0C7NGX1-F1
#
_entry.id   AF-A0A0C7NGX1-F1
#
_cell.length_a   1.000
_cell.length_b   1.000
_cell.length_c   1.000
_cell.angle_alpha   90.00
_cell.angle_beta   90.00
_cell.angle_gamma   90.00
#
_symmetry.space_group_name_H-M   'P 1'
#
loop_
_entity.id
_entity.type
_entity.pdbx_description
1 polymer ?
#
loop_
_entity_poly.entity_id
_entity_poly.type
_entity_poly.pdbx_seq_one_letter_code
_entity_poly.pdbx_strand_id
1 'polypeptide(L)'
;MPSKNSINRPKQQINLNRKVHSLAKKRDAMDRAGLLKPARSSEESKSGLAKSIPVELYRGGKLSAGPLTTKTLSKKRAKKIERNIKYAEQRKLLVDVQKKADDSMDLDLDSKKQTVAPKSQLERVKAALFKAVEDTSSSGLVLDAGAGTTLGGPFFP
;
A
#
# COMPACT_ATOMS: atom_id res chain seq x y z
N MET A 1 25.06 50.73 15.15
CA MET A 1 25.73 51.95 15.61
C MET A 1 27.19 51.68 15.92
N PRO A 2 28.11 52.62 15.64
CA PRO A 2 29.47 52.60 16.13
C PRO A 2 29.48 52.55 17.66
N SER A 3 30.42 51.81 18.27
CA SER A 3 30.51 51.77 19.73
C SER A 3 31.22 53.01 20.27
N LYS A 4 30.66 53.65 21.30
CA LYS A 4 31.24 54.81 21.99
C LYS A 4 32.67 54.57 22.50
N ASN A 5 32.96 53.37 23.01
CA ASN A 5 34.25 53.05 23.65
C ASN A 5 35.36 52.63 22.67
N SER A 6 35.01 52.29 21.42
CA SER A 6 35.99 51.91 20.40
C SER A 6 35.53 52.42 19.04
N ILE A 7 35.73 53.72 18.81
CA ILE A 7 35.28 54.44 17.61
C ILE A 7 36.00 53.99 16.33
N ASN A 8 37.29 53.63 16.44
CA ASN A 8 38.11 53.20 15.30
C ASN A 8 37.92 51.71 14.95
N ARG A 9 37.05 50.97 15.66
CA ARG A 9 36.79 49.55 15.41
C ARG A 9 35.35 49.33 14.91
N PRO A 10 35.14 48.83 13.68
CA PRO A 10 33.80 48.68 13.11
C PRO A 10 33.04 47.51 13.76
N LYS A 11 32.08 47.79 14.65
CA LYS A 11 31.31 46.74 15.36
C LYS A 11 30.24 46.09 14.48
N GLN A 12 29.41 46.89 13.81
CA GLN A 12 28.23 46.39 13.10
C GLN A 12 28.60 45.59 11.85
N GLN A 13 29.55 46.08 11.05
CA GLN A 13 30.01 45.40 9.84
C GLN A 13 30.63 44.04 10.17
N ILE A 14 31.50 43.95 11.18
CA ILE A 14 32.10 42.68 11.62
C ILE A 14 31.02 41.69 12.07
N ASN A 15 30.04 42.15 12.85
CA ASN A 15 28.95 41.29 13.32
C ASN A 15 28.08 40.78 12.17
N LEU A 16 27.77 41.64 11.20
CA LEU A 16 26.99 41.24 10.02
C LEU A 16 27.78 40.26 9.17
N ASN A 17 29.06 40.52 8.91
CA ASN A 17 29.91 39.63 8.14
C ASN A 17 30.01 38.24 8.79
N ARG A 18 30.24 38.20 10.11
CA ARG A 18 30.24 36.94 10.88
C ARG A 18 28.91 36.20 10.77
N LYS A 19 27.78 36.91 10.84
CA LYS A 19 26.44 36.30 10.70
C LYS A 19 26.23 35.72 9.30
N VAL A 20 26.59 36.46 8.26
CA VAL A 20 26.47 36.01 6.86
C VAL A 20 27.28 34.74 6.63
N HIS A 21 28.55 34.70 7.04
CA HIS A 21 29.37 33.50 6.90
C HIS A 21 28.83 32.30 7.71
N SER A 22 28.31 32.55 8.92
CA SER A 22 27.69 31.48 9.73
C SER A 22 26.44 30.90 9.06
N LEU A 23 25.58 31.76 8.50
CA LEU A 23 24.38 31.33 7.79
C LEU A 23 24.71 30.62 6.47
N ALA A 24 25.70 31.11 5.71
CA ALA A 24 26.17 30.46 4.49
C ALA A 24 26.66 29.04 4.77
N LYS A 25 27.51 28.85 5.78
CA LYS A 25 27.98 27.51 6.19
C LYS A 25 26.83 26.57 6.57
N LYS A 26 25.80 27.07 7.24
CA LYS A 26 24.61 26.27 7.57
C LYS A 26 23.83 25.89 6.30
N ARG A 27 23.67 26.84 5.37
CA ARG A 27 23.00 26.58 4.08
C ARG A 27 23.73 25.50 3.29
N ASP A 28 25.06 25.61 3.19
CA ASP A 28 25.88 24.65 2.45
C ASP A 28 25.87 23.26 3.09
N ALA A 29 25.84 23.19 4.43
CA ALA A 29 25.69 21.92 5.15
C ALA A 29 24.31 21.27 4.88
N MET A 30 23.24 22.06 4.83
CA MET A 30 21.89 21.58 4.50
C MET A 30 21.79 21.11 3.04
N ASP A 31 22.42 21.83 2.11
CA ASP A 31 22.51 21.44 0.71
C ASP A 31 23.25 20.11 0.55
N ARG A 32 24.42 19.98 1.20
CA ARG A 32 25.22 18.75 1.14
C ARG A 32 24.51 17.54 1.76
N ALA A 33 23.68 17.77 2.78
CA ALA A 33 22.85 16.75 3.39
C ALA A 33 21.56 16.44 2.60
N GLY A 34 21.28 17.16 1.49
CA GLY A 34 20.10 16.94 0.66
C GLY A 34 18.78 17.34 1.32
N LEU A 35 18.80 18.24 2.31
CA LEU A 35 17.58 18.72 2.97
C LEU A 35 16.86 19.79 2.15
N LEU A 36 17.57 20.48 1.26
CA LEU A 36 16.96 21.45 0.36
C LEU A 36 16.41 20.76 -0.89
N LYS A 37 15.37 21.35 -1.46
CA LYS A 37 14.72 20.82 -2.66
C LYS A 37 15.61 21.09 -3.88
N PRO A 38 15.62 20.17 -4.87
CA PRO A 38 16.39 20.38 -6.08
C PRO A 38 15.83 21.51 -6.94
N ALA A 39 16.61 21.91 -7.95
CA ALA A 39 16.21 22.91 -8.93
C ALA A 39 14.93 22.50 -9.68
N ARG A 40 14.20 23.49 -10.21
CA ARG A 40 12.90 23.28 -10.85
C ARG A 40 12.94 22.29 -12.02
N SER A 41 14.02 22.28 -12.79
CA SER A 41 14.26 21.46 -13.97
C SER A 41 14.79 20.05 -13.69
N SER A 42 15.15 19.75 -12.44
CA SER A 42 15.58 18.40 -12.05
C SER A 42 14.43 17.41 -12.22
N GLU A 43 14.73 16.18 -12.62
CA GLU A 43 13.73 15.09 -12.75
C GLU A 43 13.03 14.78 -11.42
N GLU A 44 13.74 14.98 -10.30
CA GLU A 44 13.20 14.77 -8.94
C GLU A 44 12.31 15.94 -8.47
N SER A 45 12.26 17.04 -9.23
CA SER A 45 11.48 18.22 -8.92
C SER A 45 9.98 17.97 -9.09
N LYS A 46 9.22 18.20 -8.02
CA LYS A 46 7.74 18.12 -8.03
C LYS A 46 7.11 19.50 -8.30
N SER A 47 7.70 20.25 -9.22
CA SER A 47 7.22 21.59 -9.58
C SER A 47 6.06 21.48 -10.57
N GLY A 48 4.93 22.10 -10.27
CA GLY A 48 3.69 21.99 -11.06
C GLY A 48 2.82 20.77 -10.73
N LEU A 49 3.32 19.83 -9.94
CA LEU A 49 2.57 18.67 -9.46
C LEU A 49 1.94 18.93 -8.08
N ALA A 50 0.85 18.22 -7.77
CA ALA A 50 0.23 18.27 -6.45
C ALA A 50 1.17 17.70 -5.39
N LYS A 51 1.50 18.51 -4.37
CA LYS A 51 2.43 18.14 -3.30
C LYS A 51 1.65 17.53 -2.13
N SER A 52 1.90 16.27 -1.81
CA SER A 52 1.22 15.63 -0.67
C SER A 52 2.09 14.57 0.00
N ILE A 53 2.38 14.81 1.28
CA ILE A 53 3.15 13.90 2.15
C ILE A 53 2.59 12.47 2.13
N PRO A 54 1.27 12.22 2.26
CA PRO A 54 0.77 10.84 2.31
C PRO A 54 0.97 10.06 1.00
N VAL A 55 0.85 10.71 -0.17
CA VAL A 55 1.06 10.03 -1.46
C VAL A 55 2.53 9.74 -1.67
N GLU A 56 3.40 10.65 -1.24
CA GLU A 56 4.86 10.45 -1.28
C GLU A 56 5.30 9.31 -0.37
N LEU A 57 4.78 9.24 0.87
CA LEU A 57 5.01 8.10 1.77
C LEU A 57 4.49 6.79 1.19
N TYR A 58 3.29 6.81 0.57
CA TYR A 58 2.70 5.63 -0.04
C TYR A 58 3.58 5.05 -1.16
N ARG A 59 4.19 5.93 -1.96
CA ARG A 59 5.10 5.56 -3.06
C ARG A 59 6.52 5.20 -2.59
N GLY A 60 6.79 5.23 -1.29
CA GLY A 60 8.13 4.96 -0.74
C GLY A 60 9.12 6.12 -0.89
N GLY A 61 8.63 7.35 -1.14
CA GLY A 61 9.48 8.53 -1.23
C GLY A 61 10.15 8.87 0.11
N LYS A 62 11.46 9.14 0.09
CA LYS A 62 12.21 9.62 1.25
C LYS A 62 11.82 11.06 1.55
N LEU A 63 11.01 11.28 2.58
CA LEU A 63 10.50 12.61 2.97
C LEU A 63 11.33 13.33 4.03
N SER A 64 12.32 12.63 4.59
CA SER A 64 13.29 13.13 5.55
C SER A 64 14.65 12.53 5.22
N ALA A 65 15.70 13.33 5.28
CA ALA A 65 17.08 12.87 5.14
C ALA A 65 17.61 12.19 6.42
N GLY A 66 16.89 12.29 7.53
CA GLY A 66 17.26 11.72 8.84
C GLY A 66 16.46 10.47 9.23
N PRO A 67 16.90 9.75 10.27
CA PRO A 67 16.28 8.50 10.72
C PRO A 67 14.91 8.69 11.38
N LEU A 68 14.63 9.89 11.91
CA LEU A 68 13.35 10.21 12.55
C LEU A 68 12.51 11.15 11.67
N THR A 69 11.21 10.90 11.63
CA THR A 69 10.23 11.72 10.91
C THR A 69 8.94 11.83 11.70
N THR A 70 8.31 12.99 11.66
CA THR A 70 6.94 13.20 12.18
C THR A 70 5.87 12.88 11.15
N LYS A 71 6.27 12.61 9.91
CA LYS A 71 5.37 12.34 8.78
C LYS A 71 4.99 10.87 8.76
N THR A 72 3.70 10.59 8.90
CA THR A 72 3.16 9.23 8.88
C THR A 72 2.07 9.06 7.83
N LEU A 73 1.80 7.81 7.49
CA LEU A 73 0.72 7.43 6.59
C LEU A 73 -0.35 6.71 7.40
N SER A 74 -1.50 7.37 7.61
CA SER A 74 -2.64 6.73 8.26
C SER A 74 -3.18 5.59 7.40
N LYS A 75 -3.42 4.42 8.02
CA LYS A 75 -4.04 3.25 7.37
C LYS A 75 -5.35 3.59 6.64
N LYS A 76 -6.15 4.52 7.19
CA LYS A 76 -7.38 5.02 6.54
C LYS A 76 -7.07 5.70 5.21
N ARG A 77 -6.00 6.50 5.16
CA ARG A 77 -5.55 7.17 3.93
C ARG A 77 -4.94 6.17 2.94
N ALA A 78 -4.19 5.16 3.42
CA ALA A 78 -3.65 4.07 2.59
C ALA A 78 -4.74 3.41 1.75
N LYS A 79 -5.78 2.90 2.44
CA LYS A 79 -6.92 2.23 1.80
C LYS A 79 -7.65 3.13 0.79
N LYS A 80 -7.78 4.43 1.10
CA LYS A 80 -8.40 5.39 0.16
C LYS A 80 -7.54 5.59 -1.09
N ILE A 81 -6.22 5.64 -0.94
CA ILE A 81 -5.29 5.76 -2.07
C ILE A 81 -5.36 4.50 -2.94
N GLU A 82 -5.26 3.30 -2.35
CA GLU A 82 -5.39 2.02 -3.06
C GLU A 82 -6.69 1.91 -3.84
N ARG A 83 -7.81 2.25 -3.19
CA ARG A 83 -9.13 2.24 -3.85
C ARG A 83 -9.18 3.21 -5.04
N ASN A 84 -8.64 4.41 -4.88
CA ASN A 84 -8.63 5.40 -5.95
C ASN A 84 -7.68 5.02 -7.10
N ILE A 85 -6.57 4.34 -6.81
CA ILE A 85 -5.65 3.79 -7.82
C ILE A 85 -6.40 2.75 -8.66
N LYS A 86 -7.13 1.82 -8.04
CA LYS A 86 -7.98 0.86 -8.76
C LYS A 86 -8.99 1.53 -9.68
N TYR A 87 -9.65 2.59 -9.23
CA TYR A 87 -10.57 3.35 -10.08
C TYR A 87 -9.88 4.08 -11.24
N ALA A 88 -8.63 4.51 -11.06
CA ALA A 88 -7.85 5.10 -12.14
C ALA A 88 -7.43 4.05 -13.17
N GLU A 89 -6.97 2.88 -12.72
CA GLU A 89 -6.60 1.76 -13.59
C GLU A 89 -7.79 1.22 -14.39
N GLN A 90 -8.96 1.08 -13.75
CA GLN A 90 -10.19 0.69 -14.45
C GLN A 90 -10.54 1.69 -15.55
N ARG A 91 -10.51 3.00 -15.26
CA ARG A 91 -10.76 4.03 -16.28
C ARG A 91 -9.74 3.99 -17.42
N LYS A 92 -8.47 3.75 -17.12
CA LYS A 92 -7.44 3.59 -18.15
C LYS A 92 -7.72 2.38 -19.04
N LEU A 93 -8.05 1.23 -18.46
CA LEU A 93 -8.38 0.01 -19.20
C LEU A 93 -9.61 0.21 -20.09
N LEU A 94 -10.66 0.89 -19.60
CA LEU A 94 -11.82 1.23 -20.43
C LEU A 94 -11.42 2.07 -21.64
N VAL A 95 -10.57 3.08 -21.45
CA VAL A 95 -10.05 3.91 -22.56
C VAL A 95 -9.20 3.08 -23.51
N ASP A 96 -8.36 2.17 -23.01
CA ASP A 96 -7.52 1.31 -23.85
C ASP A 96 -8.38 0.30 -24.65
N VAL A 97 -9.46 -0.23 -24.07
CA VAL A 97 -10.42 -1.09 -24.77
C VAL A 97 -11.22 -0.32 -25.80
N GLN A 98 -11.69 0.89 -25.48
CA GLN A 98 -12.39 1.75 -26.45
C GLN A 98 -11.49 2.11 -27.63
N LYS A 99 -10.24 2.51 -27.38
CA LYS A 99 -9.27 2.77 -28.45
C LYS A 99 -9.01 1.54 -29.32
N LYS A 100 -8.92 0.36 -28.71
CA LYS A 100 -8.78 -0.90 -29.45
C LYS A 100 -10.03 -1.25 -30.26
N ALA A 101 -11.22 -1.04 -29.72
CA ALA A 101 -12.48 -1.28 -30.41
C ALA A 101 -12.72 -0.28 -31.56
N ASP A 102 -12.31 0.98 -31.40
CA ASP A 102 -12.34 1.97 -32.47
C ASP A 102 -11.32 1.64 -33.58
N ASP A 103 -10.15 1.09 -33.23
CA ASP A 103 -9.16 0.56 -34.18
C ASP A 103 -9.55 -0.82 -34.77
N SER A 104 -10.43 -1.58 -34.10
CA SER A 104 -10.92 -2.91 -34.52
C SER A 104 -12.45 -2.91 -34.57
N MET A 105 -13.00 -2.37 -35.66
CA MET A 105 -14.43 -2.50 -36.01
C MET A 105 -14.78 -3.94 -36.40
N ASP A 106 -14.70 -4.86 -35.45
CA ASP A 106 -15.41 -6.14 -35.34
C ASP A 106 -14.76 -6.91 -34.19
N LEU A 107 -15.56 -7.37 -33.22
CA LEU A 107 -15.49 -8.69 -32.59
C LEU A 107 -16.32 -8.71 -31.30
N ASP A 108 -17.40 -9.48 -31.37
CA ASP A 108 -18.27 -9.87 -30.28
C ASP A 108 -17.48 -10.70 -29.25
N LEU A 109 -17.44 -10.25 -27.99
CA LEU A 109 -16.63 -10.88 -26.92
C LEU A 109 -17.53 -11.29 -25.74
N ASP A 110 -18.11 -12.47 -25.88
CA ASP A 110 -18.72 -13.22 -24.81
C ASP A 110 -17.68 -13.90 -23.88
N SER A 111 -18.06 -13.99 -22.60
CA SER A 111 -17.53 -14.85 -21.53
C SER A 111 -16.30 -14.39 -20.72
N LYS A 112 -16.56 -13.59 -19.67
CA LYS A 112 -15.65 -13.46 -18.51
C LYS A 112 -15.93 -14.57 -17.49
N LYS A 113 -15.04 -15.57 -17.41
CA LYS A 113 -14.97 -16.51 -16.28
C LYS A 113 -14.48 -15.77 -15.02
N GLN A 114 -15.29 -15.79 -13.96
CA GLN A 114 -14.95 -15.27 -12.64
C GLN A 114 -13.85 -16.13 -11.99
N THR A 115 -12.72 -15.51 -11.67
CA THR A 115 -11.67 -16.10 -10.84
C THR A 115 -12.08 -16.04 -9.37
N VAL A 116 -12.36 -17.19 -8.77
CA VAL A 116 -12.73 -17.33 -7.36
C VAL A 116 -11.49 -17.14 -6.48
N ALA A 117 -11.59 -16.27 -5.47
CA ALA A 117 -10.51 -15.98 -4.53
C ALA A 117 -10.08 -17.22 -3.72
N PRO A 118 -8.82 -17.30 -3.25
CA PRO A 118 -8.35 -18.46 -2.49
C PRO A 118 -9.06 -18.54 -1.13
N LYS A 119 -9.85 -19.60 -0.94
CA LYS A 119 -10.59 -19.87 0.32
C LYS A 119 -9.63 -20.00 1.51
N SER A 120 -10.04 -19.45 2.65
CA SER A 120 -9.31 -19.51 3.93
C SER A 120 -9.19 -20.96 4.43
N GLN A 121 -8.20 -21.26 5.29
CA GLN A 121 -7.96 -22.64 5.77
C GLN A 121 -9.19 -23.23 6.47
N LEU A 122 -9.93 -22.41 7.22
CA LEU A 122 -11.16 -22.79 7.89
C LEU A 122 -12.30 -23.10 6.88
N GLU A 123 -12.42 -22.31 5.81
CA GLU A 123 -13.38 -22.60 4.73
C GLU A 123 -13.08 -23.90 4.00
N ARG A 124 -11.78 -24.25 3.84
CA ARG A 124 -11.38 -25.54 3.25
C ARG A 124 -11.76 -26.70 4.14
N VAL A 125 -11.52 -26.60 5.45
CA VAL A 125 -11.89 -27.64 6.42
C VAL A 125 -13.41 -27.79 6.50
N LYS A 126 -14.17 -26.69 6.54
CA LYS A 126 -15.64 -26.75 6.49
C LYS A 126 -16.15 -27.39 5.20
N ALA A 127 -15.61 -27.01 4.05
CA ALA A 127 -15.99 -27.61 2.77
C ALA A 127 -15.68 -29.12 2.71
N ALA A 128 -14.52 -29.55 3.25
CA ALA A 128 -14.17 -30.96 3.34
C ALA A 128 -15.08 -31.72 4.30
N LEU A 129 -15.44 -31.12 5.45
CA LEU A 129 -16.36 -31.72 6.42
C LEU A 129 -17.77 -31.89 5.83
N PHE A 130 -18.31 -30.86 5.19
CA PHE A 130 -19.63 -30.95 4.54
C PHE A 130 -19.63 -31.98 3.42
N LYS A 131 -18.56 -32.05 2.61
CA LYS A 131 -18.41 -33.08 1.59
C LYS A 131 -18.39 -34.49 2.19
N ALA A 132 -17.66 -34.70 3.29
CA ALA A 132 -17.60 -35.99 3.97
C ALA A 132 -18.95 -36.39 4.60
N VAL A 133 -19.66 -35.44 5.21
CA VAL A 133 -21.00 -35.68 5.76
C VAL A 133 -21.99 -36.05 4.65
N GLU A 134 -21.96 -35.34 3.52
CA GLU A 134 -22.78 -35.65 2.36
C GLU A 134 -22.48 -37.07 1.82
N ASP A 135 -21.20 -37.45 1.72
CA ASP A 135 -20.79 -38.82 1.33
C ASP A 135 -21.25 -39.89 2.33
N THR A 136 -21.16 -39.63 3.65
CA THR A 136 -21.65 -40.58 4.66
C THR A 136 -23.17 -40.70 4.70
N SER A 137 -23.90 -39.65 4.33
CA SER A 137 -25.35 -39.68 4.21
C SER A 137 -25.84 -40.35 2.93
N SER A 138 -25.00 -40.34 1.88
CA SER A 138 -25.29 -40.98 0.58
C SER A 138 -24.85 -42.45 0.54
N SER A 139 -23.90 -42.87 1.38
CA SER A 139 -23.67 -44.27 1.70
C SER A 139 -24.83 -44.77 2.57
N GLY A 140 -25.89 -45.27 1.93
CA GLY A 140 -26.95 -45.99 2.62
C GLY A 140 -26.33 -47.08 3.50
N LEU A 141 -26.76 -47.14 4.76
CA LEU A 141 -26.44 -48.23 5.69
C LEU A 141 -26.74 -49.56 5.00
N VAL A 142 -25.71 -50.22 4.45
CA VAL A 142 -25.80 -51.63 4.08
C VAL A 142 -25.78 -52.39 5.39
N LEU A 143 -26.96 -52.51 6.00
CA LEU A 143 -27.22 -53.55 6.98
C LEU A 143 -27.15 -54.86 6.22
N ASP A 144 -26.03 -55.56 6.34
CA ASP A 144 -25.90 -56.93 5.85
C ASP A 144 -26.91 -57.78 6.63
N ALA A 145 -28.06 -58.04 6.01
CA ALA A 145 -29.09 -58.93 6.54
C ALA A 145 -28.61 -60.37 6.41
N GLY A 146 -27.61 -60.73 7.23
CA GLY A 146 -27.12 -62.09 7.38
C GLY A 146 -28.20 -62.98 7.99
N ALA A 147 -28.68 -63.95 7.21
CA ALA A 147 -29.68 -64.93 7.61
C ALA A 147 -29.17 -65.84 8.74
N GLY A 148 -29.71 -65.65 9.95
CA GLY A 148 -29.99 -66.65 10.99
C GLY A 148 -28.83 -67.46 11.62
N THR A 149 -28.69 -67.35 12.96
CA THR A 149 -29.11 -68.41 13.92
C THR A 149 -28.84 -67.99 15.37
N THR A 150 -29.89 -68.13 16.20
CA THR A 150 -29.92 -68.54 17.61
C THR A 150 -28.64 -68.37 18.45
N LEU A 151 -28.75 -67.61 19.56
CA LEU A 151 -28.74 -68.14 20.93
C LEU A 151 -28.78 -66.96 21.91
N GLY A 152 -29.78 -66.98 22.80
CA GLY A 152 -29.83 -66.06 23.93
C GLY A 152 -28.69 -66.31 24.91
N GLY A 153 -28.26 -65.23 25.58
CA GLY A 153 -27.50 -65.26 26.82
C GLY A 153 -26.73 -63.95 27.06
N PRO A 154 -26.33 -63.63 28.30
CA PRO A 154 -26.97 -63.86 29.60
C PRO A 154 -27.62 -62.57 30.12
N PHE A 155 -28.78 -62.73 30.76
CA PHE A 155 -29.36 -61.76 31.68
C PHE A 155 -28.48 -61.62 32.93
N PHE A 156 -28.25 -60.40 33.42
CA PHE A 156 -27.66 -60.11 34.72
C PHE A 156 -28.50 -59.01 35.42
N PRO A 157 -28.72 -59.13 36.75
CA PRO A 157 -29.77 -58.43 37.52
C PRO A 157 -29.62 -56.91 37.57
#